data_AF-A0A816QCE0-F1
#
_entry.id   AF-A0A816QCE0-F1
#
_cell.length_a   1.000
_cell.length_b   1.000
_cell.length_c   1.000
_cell.angle_alpha   90.00
_cell.angle_beta   90.00
_cell.angle_gamma   90.00
#
_symmetry.space_group_name_H-M   'P 1'
#
loop_
_entity.id
_entity.type
_entity.pdbx_description
1 polymer ?
#
loop_
_entity_poly.entity_id
_entity_poly.type
_entity_poly.pdbx_seq_one_letter_code
_entity_poly.pdbx_strand_id
1 'polypeptide(L)'
;MRCTSGAPSGQVVASGNGNGTNATQLSGPTRWAINVSSWTLLAGDINGKSGNNATTLNHPTDVTFDPMGNMYVVDKYNCRIQLFMSGQTVGTTIAGIRSHAGHDSALLNSHISVHLDSQLDLYVADTSNNRIQKFLRY
;
A
#
# COMPACT_ATOMS: atom_id res chain seq x y z
N MET A 1 -4.95 39.00 25.63
CA MET A 1 -5.19 39.23 24.19
C MET A 1 -6.32 38.30 23.77
N ARG A 2 -7.44 38.85 23.29
CA ARG A 2 -8.60 38.11 22.78
C ARG A 2 -8.41 37.93 21.27
N CYS A 3 -8.54 36.72 20.75
CA CYS A 3 -8.59 36.47 19.31
C CYS A 3 -10.05 36.40 18.86
N THR A 4 -10.38 37.27 17.92
CA THR A 4 -11.69 37.41 17.28
C THR A 4 -11.93 36.34 16.22
N SER A 5 -13.21 36.03 16.02
CA SER A 5 -13.75 35.06 15.07
C SER A 5 -13.39 35.34 13.62
N GLY A 6 -12.81 34.33 12.96
CA GLY A 6 -12.63 34.25 11.51
C GLY A 6 -12.28 32.82 11.13
N ALA A 7 -13.29 31.96 11.00
CA ALA A 7 -13.12 30.58 10.57
C ALA A 7 -13.12 30.51 9.03
N PRO A 8 -12.09 29.92 8.38
CA PRO A 8 -12.25 29.31 7.08
C PRO A 8 -12.78 27.88 7.26
N SER A 9 -13.86 27.62 6.54
CA SER A 9 -14.49 26.32 6.27
C SER A 9 -13.48 25.19 6.06
N GLY A 10 -13.58 24.18 6.90
CA GLY A 10 -12.83 22.93 6.79
C GLY A 10 -12.89 22.19 8.12
N GLN A 11 -14.10 21.93 8.60
CA GLN A 11 -14.36 21.31 9.88
C GLN A 11 -13.69 19.93 9.91
N VAL A 12 -12.61 19.81 10.70
CA VAL A 12 -12.12 18.52 11.16
C VAL A 12 -13.21 17.98 12.09
N VAL A 13 -13.94 16.96 11.63
CA VAL A 13 -14.80 16.17 12.51
C VAL A 13 -14.32 14.73 12.44
N ALA A 14 -13.43 14.39 13.37
CA ALA A 14 -13.29 13.01 13.79
C ALA A 14 -14.55 12.66 14.58
N SER A 15 -15.40 11.79 14.04
CA SER A 15 -16.49 11.21 14.82
C SER A 15 -16.71 9.75 14.43
N GLY A 16 -16.18 8.87 15.29
CA GLY A 16 -16.94 7.77 15.87
C GLY A 16 -17.30 6.59 14.99
N ASN A 17 -17.02 5.39 15.52
CA ASN A 17 -17.66 4.15 15.14
C ASN A 17 -19.17 4.26 15.43
N GLY A 18 -19.98 4.67 14.46
CA GLY A 18 -21.41 4.88 14.65
C GLY A 18 -22.19 4.81 13.34
N ASN A 19 -23.14 3.88 13.29
CA ASN A 19 -24.07 3.63 12.20
C ASN A 19 -24.93 4.88 11.91
N GLY A 20 -24.81 5.48 10.72
CA GLY A 20 -25.57 6.67 10.32
C GLY A 20 -25.90 6.65 8.83
N THR A 21 -27.16 6.40 8.51
CA THR A 21 -27.72 6.46 7.16
C THR A 21 -28.05 7.89 6.80
N ASN A 22 -27.23 8.51 5.93
CA ASN A 22 -27.61 9.50 4.89
C ASN A 22 -26.44 10.46 4.63
N ALA A 23 -25.88 10.38 3.43
CA ALA A 23 -25.09 11.47 2.84
C ALA A 23 -25.59 11.69 1.41
N THR A 24 -26.73 12.36 1.29
CA THR A 24 -27.07 13.12 0.08
C THR A 24 -26.09 14.29 -0.04
N GLN A 25 -25.55 14.45 -1.25
CA GLN A 25 -24.81 15.61 -1.78
C GLN A 25 -23.28 15.64 -1.66
N LEU A 26 -22.62 15.09 -2.68
CA LEU A 26 -21.44 15.71 -3.31
C LEU A 26 -21.62 15.63 -4.84
N SER A 27 -21.75 16.77 -5.52
CA SER A 27 -22.08 16.89 -6.96
C SER A 27 -20.84 17.00 -7.87
N GLY A 28 -19.72 16.44 -7.47
CA GLY A 28 -18.55 16.19 -8.34
C GLY A 28 -18.24 14.69 -8.37
N PRO A 29 -17.34 14.19 -9.25
CA PRO A 29 -16.90 12.80 -9.18
C PRO A 29 -16.25 12.57 -7.81
N THR A 30 -17.00 11.95 -6.90
CA THR A 30 -16.55 11.63 -5.55
C THR A 30 -15.47 10.56 -5.66
N ARG A 31 -14.20 10.99 -5.72
CA ARG A 31 -13.03 10.09 -5.78
C ARG A 31 -12.89 9.19 -4.55
N TRP A 32 -13.51 9.59 -3.44
CA TRP A 32 -13.63 8.80 -2.23
C TRP A 32 -15.08 8.83 -1.80
N ALA A 33 -15.72 7.66 -1.75
CA ALA A 33 -17.02 7.56 -1.16
C ALA A 33 -16.86 7.62 0.36
N ILE A 34 -17.22 8.76 0.95
CA ILE A 34 -17.27 8.92 2.41
C ILE A 34 -18.55 8.20 2.87
N ASN A 35 -18.46 7.34 3.89
CA ASN A 35 -19.55 6.50 4.41
C ASN A 35 -19.94 5.27 3.57
N VAL A 36 -19.05 4.71 2.73
CA VAL A 36 -19.26 3.35 2.21
C VAL A 36 -18.75 2.31 3.19
N SER A 37 -19.59 1.35 3.53
CA SER A 37 -19.25 0.21 4.40
C SER A 37 -18.59 -0.95 3.66
N SER A 38 -18.44 -0.85 2.34
CA SER A 38 -17.82 -1.88 1.50
C SER A 38 -16.35 -1.57 1.27
N TRP A 39 -15.49 -2.35 1.90
CA TRP A 39 -14.08 -2.47 1.53
C TRP A 39 -13.90 -3.76 0.73
N THR A 40 -12.86 -3.80 -0.11
CA THR A 40 -12.51 -4.99 -0.89
C THR A 40 -11.10 -5.39 -0.55
N LEU A 41 -10.91 -6.68 -0.26
CA LEU A 41 -9.58 -7.25 -0.08
C LEU A 41 -8.90 -7.37 -1.45
N LEU A 42 -7.79 -6.67 -1.66
CA LEU A 42 -6.99 -6.77 -2.89
C LEU A 42 -5.82 -7.74 -2.77
N ALA A 43 -5.22 -7.87 -1.59
CA ALA A 43 -4.14 -8.81 -1.30
C ALA A 43 -4.06 -9.16 0.19
N GLY A 44 -3.59 -10.37 0.50
CA GLY A 44 -3.47 -10.89 1.86
C GLY A 44 -4.64 -11.78 2.27
N ASP A 45 -4.80 -11.97 3.57
CA ASP A 45 -5.84 -12.84 4.15
C ASP A 45 -6.99 -12.00 4.76
N ILE A 46 -8.23 -12.42 4.48
CA ILE A 46 -9.44 -11.72 4.94
C ILE A 46 -9.59 -11.69 6.46
N ASN A 47 -8.99 -12.67 7.16
CA ASN A 47 -9.02 -12.77 8.62
C ASN A 47 -7.75 -12.17 9.26
N GLY A 48 -6.89 -11.51 8.47
CA GLY A 48 -5.65 -10.91 8.95
C GLY A 48 -4.56 -11.92 9.32
N LYS A 49 -4.65 -13.17 8.86
CA LYS A 49 -3.62 -14.17 9.12
C LYS A 49 -2.34 -13.87 8.34
N SER A 50 -1.21 -13.73 9.05
CA SER A 50 0.09 -13.59 8.41
C SER A 50 0.55 -14.90 7.75
N GLY A 51 1.27 -14.79 6.63
CA GLY A 51 1.90 -15.93 5.97
C GLY A 51 2.95 -15.51 4.95
N ASN A 52 3.58 -16.47 4.27
CA ASN A 52 4.68 -16.25 3.32
C ASN A 52 4.42 -16.86 1.93
N ASN A 53 3.21 -17.35 1.67
CA ASN A 53 2.85 -17.91 0.36
C ASN A 53 2.38 -16.79 -0.60
N ALA A 54 1.92 -17.17 -1.80
CA ALA A 54 1.52 -16.21 -2.83
C ALA A 54 0.24 -15.41 -2.51
N THR A 55 -0.60 -15.89 -1.59
CA THR A 55 -1.90 -15.26 -1.25
C THR A 55 -1.90 -14.60 0.13
N THR A 56 -0.82 -14.75 0.91
CA THR A 56 -0.69 -14.20 2.27
C THR A 56 0.50 -13.25 2.35
N LEU A 57 0.39 -12.28 3.26
CA LEU A 57 1.39 -11.26 3.52
C LEU A 57 1.75 -11.27 5.00
N ASN A 58 2.87 -10.65 5.35
CA ASN A 58 3.34 -10.52 6.72
C ASN A 58 3.78 -9.09 7.01
N HIS A 59 2.88 -8.34 7.66
CA HIS A 59 3.04 -6.91 7.98
C HIS A 59 3.36 -6.05 6.75
N PRO A 60 2.50 -6.02 5.73
CA PRO A 60 2.74 -5.15 4.59
C PRO A 60 2.80 -3.68 5.03
N THR A 61 3.74 -2.91 4.48
CA THR A 61 4.01 -1.53 4.95
C THR A 61 3.96 -0.47 3.87
N ASP A 62 4.02 -0.86 2.60
CA ASP A 62 3.99 0.07 1.49
C ASP A 62 3.33 -0.59 0.27
N VAL A 63 2.75 0.24 -0.59
CA VAL A 63 2.08 -0.18 -1.82
C VAL A 63 2.17 0.90 -2.90
N THR A 64 2.45 0.48 -4.14
CA THR A 64 2.37 1.34 -5.32
C THR A 64 1.62 0.63 -6.46
N PHE A 65 1.11 1.40 -7.41
CA PHE A 65 0.35 0.89 -8.55
C PHE A 65 0.97 1.34 -9.87
N ASP A 66 0.91 0.49 -10.89
CA ASP A 66 1.17 0.91 -12.26
C ASP A 66 -0.13 1.42 -12.95
N PRO A 67 -0.04 2.09 -14.12
CA PRO A 67 -1.20 2.58 -14.85
C PRO A 67 -2.18 1.50 -15.34
N MET A 68 -1.77 0.22 -15.33
CA MET A 68 -2.63 -0.92 -15.67
C MET A 68 -3.41 -1.42 -14.44
N GLY A 69 -3.17 -0.85 -13.25
CA GLY A 69 -3.78 -1.24 -12.00
C GLY A 69 -3.12 -2.44 -11.34
N ASN A 70 -1.90 -2.84 -11.77
CA ASN A 70 -1.14 -3.86 -11.06
C ASN A 70 -0.57 -3.26 -9.78
N MET A 71 -0.61 -4.03 -8.70
CA MET A 71 -0.27 -3.60 -7.36
C MET A 71 1.05 -4.23 -6.91
N TYR A 72 1.96 -3.39 -6.43
CA TYR A 72 3.27 -3.77 -5.91
C TYR A 72 3.25 -3.57 -4.40
N VAL A 73 3.34 -4.65 -3.64
CA VAL A 73 3.20 -4.62 -2.18
C VAL A 73 4.54 -4.98 -1.53
N VAL A 74 4.98 -4.13 -0.61
CA VAL A 74 6.06 -4.45 0.32
C VAL A 74 5.55 -5.42 1.36
N ASP A 75 6.11 -6.64 1.37
CA ASP A 75 5.80 -7.68 2.34
C ASP A 75 6.93 -7.75 3.38
N LYS A 76 6.85 -6.82 4.35
CA LYS A 76 7.95 -6.38 5.22
C LYS A 76 8.71 -7.53 5.86
N TYR A 77 8.02 -8.38 6.63
CA TYR A 77 8.69 -9.43 7.40
C TYR A 77 8.99 -10.68 6.60
N ASN A 78 8.46 -10.77 5.38
CA ASN A 78 8.94 -11.72 4.40
C ASN A 78 10.08 -11.14 3.56
N CYS A 79 10.56 -9.91 3.80
CA CYS A 79 11.69 -9.29 3.11
C CYS A 79 11.57 -9.37 1.57
N ARG A 80 10.37 -9.16 1.03
CA ARG A 80 10.09 -9.30 -0.41
C ARG A 80 9.12 -8.24 -0.94
N ILE A 81 9.06 -8.12 -2.25
CA ILE A 81 8.06 -7.32 -2.96
C ILE A 81 7.20 -8.25 -3.81
N GLN A 82 5.89 -8.17 -3.61
CA GLN A 82 4.87 -8.97 -4.30
C GLN A 82 4.16 -8.13 -5.36
N LEU A 83 4.08 -8.64 -6.58
CA LEU A 83 3.27 -8.10 -7.66
C LEU A 83 1.94 -8.84 -7.74
N PHE A 84 0.83 -8.11 -7.64
CA PHE A 84 -0.52 -8.60 -7.90
C PHE A 84 -1.02 -7.96 -9.20
N MET A 85 -1.31 -8.78 -10.20
CA MET A 85 -1.94 -8.29 -11.42
C MET A 85 -3.34 -7.77 -11.11
N SER A 86 -3.81 -6.77 -11.86
CA SER A 86 -5.13 -6.18 -11.64
C SER A 86 -6.23 -7.25 -11.57
N GLY A 87 -7.01 -7.25 -10.48
CA GLY A 87 -8.07 -8.22 -10.21
C GLY A 87 -7.60 -9.61 -9.73
N GLN A 88 -6.29 -9.85 -9.58
CA GLN A 88 -5.74 -11.10 -9.06
C GLN A 88 -5.40 -10.99 -7.57
N THR A 89 -5.64 -12.07 -6.82
CA THR A 89 -5.31 -12.18 -5.39
C THR A 89 -4.07 -13.05 -5.13
N VAL A 90 -3.48 -13.61 -6.19
CA VAL A 90 -2.25 -14.40 -6.15
C VAL A 90 -1.09 -13.53 -6.60
N GLY A 91 -0.11 -13.33 -5.71
CA GLY A 91 1.05 -12.49 -5.94
C GLY A 91 2.26 -13.25 -6.47
N THR A 92 3.07 -12.58 -7.28
CA THR A 92 4.38 -13.04 -7.75
C THR A 92 5.50 -12.27 -7.06
N THR A 93 6.49 -12.98 -6.51
CA THR A 93 7.66 -12.31 -5.92
C THR A 93 8.55 -11.77 -7.02
N ILE A 94 8.77 -10.46 -7.04
CA ILE A 94 9.59 -9.77 -8.07
C ILE A 94 10.93 -9.26 -7.53
N ALA A 95 11.09 -9.15 -6.20
CA ALA A 95 12.34 -8.79 -5.53
C ALA A 95 12.35 -9.34 -4.10
N GLY A 96 13.55 -9.53 -3.52
CA GLY A 96 13.72 -10.13 -2.18
C GLY A 96 13.52 -11.65 -2.19
N ILE A 97 14.33 -12.34 -3.01
CA ILE A 97 14.17 -13.77 -3.29
C ILE A 97 14.36 -14.59 -1.99
N ARG A 98 13.64 -15.72 -1.88
CA ARG A 98 13.67 -16.68 -0.77
C ARG A 98 12.96 -16.23 0.51
N SER A 99 12.44 -15.01 0.58
CA SER A 99 11.82 -14.48 1.80
C SER A 99 12.73 -14.45 3.03
N HIS A 100 14.02 -14.14 2.83
CA HIS A 100 15.01 -14.04 3.91
C HIS A 100 15.72 -12.69 3.82
N ALA A 101 16.00 -12.10 4.98
CA ALA A 101 16.80 -10.88 5.05
C ALA A 101 18.23 -11.14 4.60
N GLY A 102 18.81 -10.22 3.83
CA GLY A 102 20.22 -10.25 3.47
C GLY A 102 20.66 -8.98 2.75
N HIS A 103 21.96 -8.89 2.45
CA HIS A 103 22.59 -7.71 1.85
C HIS A 103 23.10 -7.94 0.42
N ASP A 104 23.02 -9.18 -0.07
CA ASP A 104 23.35 -9.51 -1.47
C ASP A 104 22.45 -8.74 -2.45
N SER A 105 22.89 -8.62 -3.70
CA SER A 105 22.20 -7.84 -4.75
C SER A 105 20.77 -8.28 -5.04
N ALA A 106 20.42 -9.53 -4.74
CA ALA A 106 19.07 -10.09 -4.95
C ALA A 106 18.21 -10.13 -3.69
N LEU A 107 18.78 -9.79 -2.52
CA LEU A 107 18.12 -9.84 -1.23
C LEU A 107 17.67 -8.45 -0.79
N LEU A 108 16.60 -8.43 -0.01
CA LEU A 108 16.10 -7.24 0.66
C LEU A 108 16.15 -7.50 2.16
N ASN A 109 15.95 -6.43 2.93
CA ASN A 109 15.80 -6.54 4.37
C ASN A 109 14.40 -6.04 4.79
N SER A 110 14.12 -6.14 6.09
CA SER A 110 12.80 -5.90 6.66
C SER A 110 12.34 -4.44 6.67
N HIS A 111 13.15 -3.45 6.32
CA HIS A 111 12.70 -2.05 6.23
C HIS A 111 12.87 -1.59 4.79
N ILE A 112 11.83 -1.81 3.99
CA ILE A 112 11.79 -1.47 2.57
C ILE A 112 10.57 -0.61 2.26
N SER A 113 10.70 0.27 1.26
CA SER A 113 9.61 1.01 0.64
C SER A 113 9.79 0.99 -0.89
N VAL A 114 8.72 1.26 -1.63
CA VAL A 114 8.69 1.09 -3.10
C VAL A 114 8.10 2.29 -3.83
N HIS A 115 8.63 2.59 -5.01
CA HIS A 115 8.04 3.55 -5.94
C HIS A 115 8.31 3.16 -7.39
N LEU A 116 7.40 3.51 -8.29
CA LEU A 116 7.58 3.31 -9.73
C LEU A 116 7.89 4.66 -10.40
N ASP A 117 8.82 4.68 -11.35
CA ASP A 117 8.96 5.83 -12.25
C ASP A 117 7.98 5.77 -13.44
N SER A 118 8.03 6.78 -14.32
CA SER A 118 7.19 6.85 -15.52
C SER A 118 7.43 5.74 -16.54
N GLN A 119 8.57 5.06 -16.46
CA GLN A 119 8.95 3.92 -17.28
C GLN A 119 8.54 2.59 -16.61
N LEU A 120 7.92 2.67 -15.43
CA LEU A 120 7.53 1.54 -14.59
C LEU A 120 8.72 0.75 -14.05
N ASP A 121 9.90 1.37 -13.96
CA ASP A 121 11.01 0.80 -13.22
C ASP A 121 10.75 0.97 -11.72
N LEU A 122 11.06 -0.07 -10.95
CA LEU A 122 10.79 -0.14 -9.52
C LEU A 122 12.01 0.28 -8.71
N TYR A 123 11.84 1.31 -7.90
CA TYR A 123 12.84 1.79 -6.95
C TYR A 123 12.49 1.27 -5.56
N VAL A 124 13.48 0.70 -4.88
CA VAL A 124 13.34 0.11 -3.55
C VAL A 124 14.30 0.80 -2.61
N ALA A 125 13.77 1.43 -1.56
CA ALA A 125 14.58 1.97 -0.47
C ALA A 125 14.82 0.87 0.56
N ASP A 126 15.94 0.17 0.45
CA ASP A 126 16.35 -0.92 1.34
C ASP A 126 17.08 -0.35 2.57
N THR A 127 16.27 0.22 3.46
CA THR A 127 16.71 1.10 4.54
C THR A 127 17.67 0.40 5.49
N SER A 128 17.40 -0.86 5.87
CA SER A 128 18.31 -1.61 6.75
C SER A 128 19.63 -2.01 6.09
N ASN A 129 19.72 -1.93 4.75
CA ASN A 129 20.95 -2.14 4.00
C ASN A 129 21.57 -0.82 3.49
N ASN A 130 21.05 0.35 3.92
CA ASN A 130 21.56 1.68 3.57
C ASN A 130 21.69 1.92 2.05
N ARG A 131 20.75 1.42 1.24
CA ARG A 131 20.85 1.52 -0.23
C ARG A 131 19.50 1.75 -0.91
N ILE A 132 19.57 2.28 -2.13
CA ILE A 132 18.45 2.32 -3.08
C ILE A 132 18.77 1.36 -4.23
N GLN A 133 17.81 0.51 -4.60
CA GLN A 133 17.95 -0.42 -5.72
C GLN A 133 16.91 -0.10 -6.79
N LYS A 134 17.30 -0.21 -8.07
CA LYS A 134 16.42 -0.06 -9.23
C LYS A 134 16.25 -1.42 -9.90
N PHE A 135 15.01 -1.85 -10.10
CA PHE A 135 14.64 -3.06 -10.82
C PHE A 135 13.95 -2.67 -12.11
N LEU A 136 14.49 -3.12 -13.25
CA LEU A 136 13.94 -2.81 -14.56
C LEU A 136 12.69 -3.63 -14.82
N ARG A 137 11.70 -3.00 -15.44
CA ARG A 137 10.57 -3.73 -16.03
C ARG A 137 11.01 -4.30 -17.38
N TYR A 138 11.00 -5.63 -17.51
CA TYR A 138 11.25 -6.32 -18.77
C TYR A 138 9.98 -6.42 -19.63
#